data_AF-A0A1Y1NB14-F1
#
_entry.id   AF-A0A1Y1NB14-F1
#
_cell.length_a   1.000
_cell.length_b   1.000
_cell.length_c   1.000
_cell.angle_alpha   90.00
_cell.angle_beta   90.00
_cell.angle_gamma   90.00
#
_symmetry.space_group_name_H-M   'P 1'
#
loop_
_entity.id
_entity.type
_entity.pdbx_description
1 polymer ?
#
loop_
_entity_poly.entity_id
_entity_poly.type
_entity_poly.pdbx_seq_one_letter_code
_entity_poly.pdbx_strand_id
1 'polypeptide(L)'
;MFTRLNNAKLAITVEAFTTNYTNLQVYRWGKKPRWLPTAKTKMFRVAPRPQIPTEDYEELKRLHNNYRTQIKSLTGYFTEKYSTENIQQFDIEQHEKSIKDDFLKCTAINDEWNRQIKIQREERVAKELEESVNLAKQRLEERQQRQLLKLQAADEEVRRVIEDSKDFITPDKLDAAIEYALNNPVDYNFALDLDGNVYKGRNNDSVKFEIKQ
;
A
#
# COMPACT_ATOMS: atom_id res chain seq x y z
N MET A 1 37.23 19.45 -19.19
CA MET A 1 36.21 20.23 -19.94
C MET A 1 35.21 20.79 -18.94
N PHE A 2 35.31 22.08 -18.61
CA PHE A 2 34.35 22.76 -17.73
C PHE A 2 33.41 23.57 -18.61
N THR A 3 32.14 23.17 -18.68
CA THR A 3 31.10 23.96 -19.34
C THR A 3 30.63 25.06 -18.40
N ARG A 4 30.98 26.31 -18.71
CA ARG A 4 30.31 27.49 -18.17
C ARG A 4 28.88 27.49 -18.71
N LEU A 5 27.90 27.27 -17.85
CA LEU A 5 26.50 27.56 -18.18
C LEU A 5 26.27 29.07 -18.09
N ASN A 6 25.66 29.59 -19.15
CA ASN A 6 25.42 30.99 -19.40
C ASN A 6 24.48 31.61 -18.35
N ASN A 7 24.84 32.81 -17.88
CA ASN A 7 23.97 33.69 -17.11
C ASN A 7 22.86 34.24 -18.03
N ALA A 8 21.82 33.44 -18.28
CA ALA A 8 20.57 33.93 -18.80
C ALA A 8 19.76 34.51 -17.63
N LYS A 9 19.40 35.79 -17.74
CA LYS A 9 18.49 36.50 -16.84
C LYS A 9 17.14 35.78 -16.80
N LEU A 10 16.96 34.85 -15.86
CA LEU A 10 15.64 34.36 -15.47
C LEU A 10 15.06 35.40 -14.52
N ALA A 11 14.20 36.27 -15.05
CA ALA A 11 13.28 37.06 -14.26
C ALA A 11 12.30 36.09 -13.58
N ILE A 12 12.62 35.70 -12.36
CA ILE A 12 11.76 34.86 -11.53
C ILE A 12 10.59 35.76 -11.08
N THR A 13 9.41 35.50 -11.61
CA THR A 13 8.15 36.10 -11.17
C THR A 13 7.83 35.62 -9.74
N VAL A 14 7.40 36.55 -8.89
CA VAL A 14 7.40 36.46 -7.42
C VAL A 14 6.19 35.67 -6.86
N GLU A 15 5.59 34.77 -7.63
CA GLU A 15 4.27 34.20 -7.27
C GLU A 15 4.29 32.75 -6.77
N ALA A 16 5.45 32.11 -6.60
CA ALA A 16 5.49 30.67 -6.27
C ALA A 16 6.47 30.26 -5.15
N PHE A 17 6.73 31.12 -4.16
CA PHE A 17 7.42 30.71 -2.93
C PHE A 17 6.51 30.92 -1.73
N THR A 18 5.52 30.04 -1.55
CA THR A 18 4.93 29.81 -0.24
C THR A 18 6.03 29.21 0.63
N THR A 19 6.57 30.01 1.54
CA THR A 19 7.71 29.65 2.37
C THR A 19 7.29 28.64 3.41
N ASN A 20 7.39 27.35 3.07
CA ASN A 20 7.31 26.28 4.05
C ASN A 20 8.54 26.41 4.98
N TYR A 21 8.35 27.03 6.15
CA TYR A 21 9.41 27.38 7.11
C TYR A 21 10.22 26.16 7.61
N THR A 22 9.67 24.95 7.45
CA THR A 22 10.29 23.68 7.87
C THR A 22 11.47 23.24 7.01
N ASN A 23 11.61 23.77 5.78
CA ASN A 23 12.65 23.35 4.83
C ASN A 23 13.78 24.37 4.61
N LEU A 24 13.89 25.42 5.43
CA LEU A 24 15.03 26.33 5.41
C LEU A 24 16.27 25.69 6.08
N GLN A 25 16.77 24.60 5.52
CA GLN A 25 18.19 24.28 5.68
C GLN A 25 18.98 25.37 4.94
N VAL A 26 19.35 26.43 5.66
CA VAL A 26 20.26 27.45 5.11
C VAL A 26 21.56 26.74 4.76
N TYR A 27 21.73 26.42 3.49
CA TYR A 27 22.90 25.75 2.94
C TYR A 27 24.11 26.63 3.23
N ARG A 28 24.89 26.30 4.28
CA ARG A 28 26.04 27.10 4.71
C ARG A 28 27.23 26.85 3.77
N TRP A 29 27.13 27.30 2.52
CA TRP A 29 28.24 27.30 1.57
C TRP A 29 29.48 27.94 2.23
N GLY A 30 30.57 27.17 2.35
CA GLY A 30 31.87 27.64 2.84
C GLY A 30 32.14 27.53 4.34
N LYS A 31 31.23 26.98 5.17
CA LYS A 31 31.52 26.68 6.59
C LYS A 31 31.62 25.17 6.83
N LYS A 32 32.46 24.77 7.78
CA LYS A 32 32.58 23.37 8.18
C LYS A 32 31.28 22.91 8.87
N PRO A 33 30.67 21.78 8.49
CA PRO A 33 29.47 21.27 9.14
C PRO A 33 29.79 20.73 10.55
N ARG A 34 28.76 20.61 11.40
CA ARG A 34 28.93 20.28 12.83
C ARG A 34 29.60 18.93 13.08
N TRP A 35 29.38 17.94 12.20
CA TRP A 35 29.95 16.60 12.28
C TRP A 35 31.40 16.51 11.81
N LEU A 36 31.94 17.54 11.15
CA LEU A 36 33.32 17.54 10.70
C LEU A 36 34.24 17.95 11.85
N PRO A 37 35.29 17.17 12.18
CA PRO A 37 36.20 17.53 13.25
C PRO A 37 36.99 18.81 12.93
N THR A 38 37.46 19.46 13.99
CA THR A 38 38.38 20.59 13.87
C THR A 38 39.69 20.13 13.22
N ALA A 39 40.37 21.03 12.50
CA ALA A 39 41.64 20.68 11.86
C ALA A 39 42.71 20.42 12.94
N LYS A 40 43.61 19.46 12.72
CA LYS A 40 44.66 19.10 13.70
C LYS A 40 45.49 20.31 14.17
N THR A 41 45.78 21.24 13.26
CA THR A 41 46.50 22.50 13.54
C THR A 41 45.72 23.51 14.38
N LYS A 42 44.40 23.35 14.51
CA LYS A 42 43.49 24.24 15.26
C LYS A 42 42.93 23.59 16.53
N MET A 43 43.13 22.29 16.75
CA MET A 43 42.61 21.56 17.92
C MET A 43 43.07 22.17 19.25
N PHE A 44 44.34 22.60 19.33
CA PHE A 44 44.95 23.12 20.55
C PHE A 44 45.41 24.58 20.44
N ARG A 45 45.03 25.28 19.36
CA ARG A 45 45.47 26.66 19.14
C ARG A 45 44.62 27.63 19.96
N VAL A 46 45.19 28.18 21.02
CA VAL A 46 44.61 29.31 21.76
C VAL A 46 45.02 30.62 21.08
N ALA A 47 44.05 31.45 20.68
CA ALA A 47 44.35 32.76 20.10
C ALA A 47 44.80 33.72 21.22
N PRO A 48 45.98 34.37 21.11
CA PRO A 48 46.40 35.35 22.10
C PRO A 48 45.45 36.55 22.05
N ARG A 49 45.08 37.07 23.23
CA ARG A 49 44.30 38.31 23.31
C ARG A 49 45.23 39.49 23.02
N PRO A 50 44.83 40.46 22.19
CA PRO A 50 45.61 41.69 22.02
C PRO A 50 45.68 42.43 23.35
N GLN A 51 46.85 43.00 23.67
CA GLN A 51 47.02 43.88 24.82
C GLN A 51 46.61 45.29 24.41
N ILE A 52 45.63 45.85 25.11
CA ILE A 52 45.09 47.19 24.88
C ILE A 52 45.48 48.03 26.09
N PRO A 53 45.96 49.28 25.91
CA PRO A 53 46.15 50.21 27.02
C PRO A 53 44.87 50.41 27.83
N THR A 54 45.00 50.62 29.14
CA THR A 54 43.84 50.75 30.03
C THR A 54 42.98 51.97 29.68
N GLU A 55 43.62 53.10 29.36
CA GLU A 55 42.93 54.34 28.98
C GLU A 55 42.04 54.15 27.74
N ASP A 56 42.59 53.56 26.67
CA ASP A 56 41.84 53.24 25.46
C ASP A 56 40.65 52.31 25.73
N TYR A 57 40.84 51.31 26.59
CA TYR A 57 39.78 50.37 26.95
C TYR A 57 38.63 51.07 27.68
N GLU A 58 38.93 51.98 28.61
CA GLU A 58 37.94 52.73 29.36
C GLU A 58 37.15 53.70 28.47
N GLU A 59 37.84 54.42 27.58
CA GLU A 59 37.19 55.31 26.62
C GLU A 59 36.33 54.54 25.62
N LEU A 60 36.82 53.42 25.06
CA LEU A 60 36.03 52.56 24.18
C LEU A 60 34.77 52.03 24.89
N LYS A 61 34.89 51.66 26.16
CA LYS A 61 33.76 51.20 26.98
C LYS A 61 32.74 52.32 27.18
N ARG A 62 33.19 53.54 27.52
CA ARG A 62 32.33 54.72 27.68
C ARG A 62 31.58 55.04 26.39
N LEU A 63 32.29 55.12 25.26
CA LEU A 63 31.71 55.38 23.94
C LEU A 63 30.73 54.29 23.53
N HIS A 64 31.07 53.01 23.75
CA HIS A 64 30.18 51.89 23.43
C HIS A 64 28.87 51.97 24.23
N ASN A 65 28.96 52.27 25.53
CA ASN A 65 27.78 52.39 26.39
C ASN A 65 26.88 53.54 25.94
N ASN A 66 27.45 54.70 25.63
CA ASN A 66 26.71 55.86 25.13
C ASN A 66 26.01 55.54 23.80
N TYR A 67 26.76 54.98 22.84
CA TYR A 67 26.22 54.57 21.55
C TYR A 67 25.10 53.53 21.68
N ARG A 68 25.30 52.46 22.46
CA ARG A 68 24.27 51.44 22.67
C ARG A 68 23.01 52.02 23.30
N THR A 69 23.16 52.98 24.21
CA THR A 69 22.03 53.65 24.86
C THR A 69 21.22 54.44 23.84
N GLN A 70 21.89 55.23 23.00
CA GLN A 70 21.26 56.01 21.92
C GLN A 70 20.58 55.13 20.87
N ILE A 71 21.24 54.03 20.45
CA ILE A 71 20.63 53.07 19.52
C ILE A 71 19.44 52.39 20.16
N LYS A 72 19.52 52.01 21.44
CA LYS A 72 18.42 51.37 22.15
C LYS A 72 17.19 52.29 22.21
N SER A 73 17.38 53.58 22.50
CA SER A 73 16.26 54.54 22.50
C SER A 73 15.65 54.70 21.10
N LEU A 74 16.48 54.77 20.05
CA LEU A 74 15.99 54.86 18.68
C LEU A 74 15.21 53.61 18.25
N THR A 75 15.74 52.43 18.57
CA THR A 75 15.04 51.17 18.28
C THR A 75 13.71 51.08 19.04
N GLY A 76 13.67 51.52 20.30
CA GLY A 76 12.44 51.57 21.07
C GLY A 76 11.38 52.47 20.43
N TYR A 77 11.79 53.67 20.01
CA TYR A 77 10.90 54.60 19.29
C TYR A 77 10.32 53.99 18.01
N PHE A 78 11.16 53.36 17.18
CA PHE A 78 10.66 52.72 15.96
C PHE A 78 9.75 51.52 16.27
N THR A 79 10.10 50.69 17.24
CA THR A 79 9.25 49.57 17.65
C THR A 79 7.88 50.05 18.09
N GLU A 80 7.81 51.10 18.91
CA GLU A 80 6.54 51.69 19.35
C GLU A 80 5.75 52.25 18.17
N LYS A 81 6.38 53.11 17.35
CA LYS A 81 5.74 53.72 16.17
C LYS A 81 5.16 52.67 15.23
N TYR A 82 5.94 51.64 14.89
CA TYR A 82 5.45 50.58 14.01
C TYR A 82 4.43 49.69 14.71
N SER A 83 4.54 49.45 16.02
CA SER A 83 3.52 48.69 16.76
C SER A 83 2.18 49.42 16.72
N THR A 84 2.16 50.72 16.96
CA THR A 84 0.93 51.53 16.94
C THR A 84 0.36 51.66 15.53
N GLU A 85 1.20 51.91 14.52
CA GLU A 85 0.78 51.95 13.11
C GLU A 85 0.21 50.60 12.65
N ASN A 86 0.85 49.48 13.00
CA ASN A 86 0.34 48.15 12.67
C ASN A 86 -1.01 47.89 13.36
N ILE A 87 -1.15 48.20 14.65
CA ILE A 87 -2.42 48.05 15.37
C ILE A 87 -3.53 48.90 14.72
N GLN A 88 -3.22 50.09 14.23
CA GLN A 88 -4.18 50.97 13.56
C GLN A 88 -4.53 50.51 12.14
N GLN A 89 -3.61 49.85 11.42
CA GLN A 89 -3.82 49.38 10.06
C GLN A 89 -4.65 48.08 9.98
N PHE A 90 -4.61 47.23 11.00
CA PHE A 90 -5.44 46.03 11.04
C PHE A 90 -6.77 46.34 11.72
N ASP A 91 -7.82 46.60 10.92
CA ASP A 91 -9.19 46.48 11.42
C ASP A 91 -9.47 44.98 11.65
N ILE A 92 -9.17 44.53 12.86
CA ILE A 92 -9.27 43.13 13.29
C ILE A 92 -10.65 42.58 12.97
N GLU A 93 -11.70 43.39 13.16
CA GLU A 93 -13.08 42.96 12.91
C GLU A 93 -13.35 42.69 11.42
N GLN A 94 -12.83 43.55 10.52
CA GLN A 94 -12.96 43.33 9.08
C GLN A 94 -12.18 42.10 8.63
N HIS A 95 -10.99 41.89 9.18
CA HIS A 95 -10.18 40.72 8.88
C HIS A 95 -10.87 39.42 9.33
N GLU A 96 -11.41 39.40 10.55
CA GLU A 96 -12.16 38.25 11.07
C GLU A 96 -13.43 37.97 10.25
N LYS A 97 -14.14 39.01 9.82
CA LYS A 97 -15.30 38.86 8.92
C LYS A 97 -14.88 38.23 7.60
N SER A 98 -13.81 38.74 6.97
CA SER A 98 -13.28 38.17 5.72
C SER A 98 -12.91 36.69 5.86
N ILE A 99 -12.24 36.31 6.96
CA ILE A 99 -11.88 34.91 7.21
C ILE A 99 -13.12 34.03 7.32
N LYS A 100 -14.15 34.48 8.06
CA LYS A 100 -15.40 33.74 8.22
C LYS A 100 -16.13 33.58 6.89
N ASP A 101 -16.21 34.64 6.10
CA ASP A 101 -16.86 34.61 4.79
C ASP A 101 -16.15 33.65 3.82
N ASP A 102 -14.82 33.66 3.81
CA ASP A 102 -14.04 32.74 2.98
C ASP A 102 -14.17 31.28 3.45
N PHE A 103 -14.20 31.06 4.77
CA PHE A 103 -14.46 29.73 5.33
C PHE A 103 -15.83 29.20 4.90
N LEU A 104 -16.87 30.03 4.92
CA LEU A 104 -18.22 29.66 4.47
C LEU A 104 -18.25 29.32 2.98
N LYS A 105 -17.58 30.11 2.13
CA LYS A 105 -17.44 29.81 0.69
C LYS A 105 -16.75 28.47 0.45
N CYS A 106 -15.62 28.22 1.12
CA CYS A 106 -14.89 26.96 0.98
C CYS A 106 -15.73 25.76 1.46
N THR A 107 -16.47 25.91 2.55
CA THR A 107 -17.37 24.87 3.06
C THR A 107 -18.47 24.56 2.05
N ALA A 108 -19.11 25.57 1.46
CA ALA A 108 -20.14 25.37 0.45
C ALA A 108 -19.62 24.64 -0.81
N ILE A 109 -18.40 24.95 -1.26
CA ILE A 109 -17.76 24.26 -2.39
C ILE A 109 -17.47 22.79 -2.03
N ASN A 110 -16.98 22.54 -0.82
CA ASN A 110 -16.70 21.20 -0.33
C ASN A 110 -17.98 20.36 -0.27
N ASP A 111 -19.07 20.92 0.25
CA ASP A 111 -20.36 20.25 0.33
C ASP A 111 -20.92 19.90 -1.06
N GLU A 112 -20.75 20.78 -2.04
CA GLU A 112 -21.17 20.51 -3.42
C GLU A 112 -20.34 19.39 -4.05
N TRP A 113 -19.01 19.38 -3.85
CA TRP A 113 -18.16 18.29 -4.29
C TRP A 113 -18.51 16.96 -3.61
N ASN A 114 -18.80 16.98 -2.31
CA ASN A 114 -19.22 15.79 -1.58
C ASN A 114 -20.55 15.25 -2.11
N ARG A 115 -21.50 16.11 -2.48
CA ARG A 115 -22.76 15.70 -3.13
C ARG A 115 -22.50 15.01 -4.46
N GLN A 116 -21.64 15.58 -5.31
CA GLN A 116 -21.29 15.00 -6.61
C GLN A 116 -20.62 13.63 -6.45
N ILE A 117 -19.65 13.52 -5.54
CA ILE A 117 -18.94 12.27 -5.25
C ILE A 117 -19.89 11.22 -4.65
N LYS A 118 -20.86 11.65 -3.82
CA LYS A 118 -21.87 10.75 -3.23
C LYS A 118 -22.70 10.05 -4.31
N ILE A 119 -23.16 10.78 -5.33
CA ILE A 119 -23.93 10.22 -6.45
C ILE A 119 -23.09 9.15 -7.17
N GLN A 120 -21.84 9.47 -7.53
CA GLN A 120 -20.95 8.51 -8.19
C GLN A 120 -20.67 7.28 -7.33
N ARG A 121 -20.56 7.45 -6.01
CA ARG A 121 -20.36 6.35 -5.07
C ARG A 121 -21.58 5.44 -5.01
N GLU A 122 -22.78 6.00 -4.97
CA GLU A 122 -24.04 5.24 -4.96
C GLU A 122 -24.21 4.43 -6.25
N GLU A 123 -23.92 5.03 -7.41
CA GLU A 123 -23.92 4.32 -8.70
C GLU A 123 -22.93 3.16 -8.73
N ARG A 124 -21.70 3.38 -8.22
CA ARG A 124 -20.69 2.32 -8.15
C ARG A 124 -21.12 1.18 -7.22
N VAL A 125 -21.64 1.51 -6.04
CA VAL A 125 -22.11 0.51 -5.06
C VAL A 125 -23.28 -0.29 -5.62
N ALA A 126 -24.20 0.34 -6.35
CA ALA A 126 -25.30 -0.36 -7.01
C ALA A 126 -24.79 -1.40 -8.02
N LYS A 127 -23.82 -1.03 -8.86
CA LYS A 127 -23.18 -1.96 -9.82
C LYS A 127 -22.46 -3.11 -9.13
N GLU A 128 -21.65 -2.82 -8.10
CA GLU A 128 -20.95 -3.84 -7.31
C GLU A 128 -21.93 -4.81 -6.65
N LEU A 129 -23.08 -4.32 -6.17
CA LEU A 129 -24.13 -5.14 -5.59
C LEU A 129 -24.78 -6.06 -6.65
N GLU A 130 -25.11 -5.54 -7.82
CA GLU A 130 -25.67 -6.32 -8.93
C GLU A 130 -24.72 -7.43 -9.38
N GLU A 131 -23.43 -7.11 -9.54
CA GLU A 131 -22.38 -8.07 -9.89
C GLU A 131 -22.25 -9.17 -8.83
N SER A 132 -22.23 -8.79 -7.54
CA SER A 132 -22.17 -9.74 -6.42
C SER A 132 -23.40 -10.66 -6.39
N VAL A 133 -24.60 -10.12 -6.62
CA VAL A 133 -25.84 -10.92 -6.69
C VAL A 133 -25.79 -11.90 -7.86
N ASN A 134 -25.33 -11.47 -9.04
CA ASN A 134 -25.21 -12.34 -10.21
C ASN A 134 -24.19 -13.45 -9.99
N LEU A 135 -23.04 -13.14 -9.39
CA LEU A 135 -22.03 -14.14 -9.03
C LEU A 135 -22.57 -15.14 -8.01
N ALA A 136 -23.34 -14.68 -7.02
CA ALA A 136 -23.95 -15.55 -6.03
C ALA A 136 -24.98 -16.51 -6.67
N LYS A 137 -25.78 -16.03 -7.63
CA LYS A 137 -26.72 -16.86 -8.40
C LYS A 137 -25.98 -17.94 -9.21
N GLN A 138 -24.94 -17.56 -9.96
CA GLN A 138 -24.13 -18.51 -10.73
C GLN A 138 -23.52 -19.61 -9.83
N ARG A 139 -22.96 -19.22 -8.69
CA ARG A 139 -22.41 -20.19 -7.72
C ARG A 139 -23.48 -21.12 -7.15
N LEU A 140 -24.69 -20.62 -6.93
CA LEU A 140 -25.80 -21.43 -6.47
C LEU A 140 -26.22 -22.46 -7.53
N GLU A 141 -26.34 -22.04 -8.79
CA GLU A 141 -26.66 -22.91 -9.93
C GLU A 141 -25.59 -24.00 -10.13
N GLU A 142 -24.31 -23.63 -10.13
CA GLU A 142 -23.20 -24.59 -10.22
C GLU A 142 -23.23 -25.60 -9.07
N ARG A 143 -23.52 -25.14 -7.85
CA ARG A 143 -23.62 -26.01 -6.68
C ARG A 143 -24.78 -26.99 -6.82
N GLN A 144 -25.93 -26.53 -7.29
CA GLN A 144 -27.09 -27.38 -7.54
C GLN A 144 -26.79 -28.43 -8.61
N GLN A 145 -26.18 -28.05 -9.73
CA GLN A 145 -25.77 -28.98 -10.78
C GLN A 145 -24.79 -30.05 -10.27
N ARG A 146 -23.76 -29.64 -9.52
CA ARG A 146 -22.81 -30.59 -8.92
C ARG A 146 -23.48 -31.53 -7.92
N GLN A 147 -24.46 -31.05 -7.16
CA GLN A 147 -25.19 -31.87 -6.21
C GLN A 147 -26.09 -32.89 -6.93
N LEU A 148 -26.75 -32.49 -8.02
CA LEU A 148 -27.54 -33.39 -8.86
C LEU A 148 -26.67 -34.49 -9.49
N LEU A 149 -25.51 -34.13 -10.04
CA LEU A 149 -24.57 -35.12 -10.61
C LEU A 149 -24.07 -36.11 -9.56
N LYS A 150 -23.76 -35.62 -8.34
CA LYS A 150 -23.37 -36.49 -7.23
C LYS A 150 -24.49 -37.44 -6.81
N LEU A 151 -25.73 -36.96 -6.78
CA LEU A 151 -26.88 -37.79 -6.44
C LEU A 151 -27.11 -38.87 -7.52
N GLN A 152 -27.03 -38.50 -8.80
CA GLN A 152 -27.16 -39.45 -9.91
C GLN A 152 -26.07 -40.54 -9.86
N ALA A 153 -24.80 -40.15 -9.64
CA ALA A 153 -23.72 -41.11 -9.51
C ALA A 153 -23.89 -42.03 -8.30
N ALA A 154 -24.38 -41.51 -7.17
CA ALA A 154 -24.68 -42.33 -6.00
C ALA A 154 -25.83 -43.31 -6.26
N ASP A 155 -26.90 -42.87 -6.94
CA ASP A 155 -28.03 -43.73 -7.32
C ASP A 155 -27.59 -44.84 -8.27
N GLU A 156 -26.73 -44.54 -9.25
CA GLU A 156 -26.14 -45.53 -10.17
C GLU A 156 -25.27 -46.55 -9.43
N GLU A 157 -24.50 -46.11 -8.44
CA GLU A 157 -23.68 -47.01 -7.62
C GLU A 157 -24.56 -47.92 -6.75
N VAL A 158 -25.60 -47.36 -6.13
CA VAL A 158 -26.56 -48.15 -5.35
C VAL A 158 -27.26 -49.18 -6.22
N ARG A 159 -27.64 -48.85 -7.46
CA ARG A 159 -28.24 -49.81 -8.39
C ARG A 159 -27.27 -50.94 -8.74
N ARG A 160 -26.00 -50.63 -9.04
CA ARG A 160 -24.96 -51.64 -9.29
C ARG A 160 -24.79 -52.58 -8.11
N VAL A 161 -24.68 -52.03 -6.89
CA VAL A 161 -24.56 -52.83 -5.67
C VAL A 161 -25.79 -53.71 -5.42
N ILE A 162 -27.00 -53.23 -5.74
CA ILE A 162 -28.23 -54.05 -5.66
C ILE A 162 -28.18 -55.22 -6.65
N GLU A 163 -27.69 -55.00 -7.87
CA GLU A 163 -27.52 -56.07 -8.85
C GLU A 163 -26.49 -57.11 -8.37
N ASP A 164 -25.31 -56.65 -7.93
CA ASP A 164 -24.25 -57.50 -7.41
C ASP A 164 -24.69 -58.28 -6.15
N SER A 165 -25.57 -57.68 -5.33
CA SER A 165 -26.06 -58.32 -4.10
C SER A 165 -26.83 -59.62 -4.33
N LYS A 166 -27.38 -59.81 -5.54
CA LYS A 166 -28.07 -61.05 -5.91
C LYS A 166 -27.11 -62.24 -5.99
N ASP A 167 -25.85 -61.96 -6.29
CA ASP A 167 -24.78 -62.94 -6.45
C ASP A 167 -24.05 -63.23 -5.11
N PHE A 168 -24.38 -62.50 -4.04
CA PHE A 168 -23.78 -62.74 -2.73
C PHE A 168 -24.19 -64.10 -2.14
N ILE A 169 -23.23 -64.76 -1.50
CA ILE A 169 -23.42 -66.07 -0.89
C ILE A 169 -24.11 -65.88 0.47
N THR A 170 -25.37 -66.32 0.55
CA THR A 170 -26.12 -66.41 1.82
C THR A 170 -25.83 -67.75 2.52
N PRO A 171 -26.11 -67.88 3.84
CA PRO A 171 -25.90 -69.13 4.57
C PRO A 171 -26.59 -70.33 3.90
N ASP A 172 -27.76 -70.11 3.30
CA ASP A 172 -28.54 -71.15 2.62
C ASP A 172 -27.89 -71.63 1.30
N LYS A 173 -27.10 -70.78 0.63
CA LYS A 173 -26.41 -71.09 -0.65
C LYS A 173 -24.95 -71.51 -0.46
N LEU A 174 -24.47 -71.59 0.78
CA LEU A 174 -23.06 -71.75 1.10
C LEU A 174 -22.47 -73.06 0.57
N ASP A 175 -23.09 -74.20 0.88
CA ASP A 175 -22.58 -75.52 0.47
C ASP A 175 -22.53 -75.66 -1.06
N ALA A 176 -23.56 -75.17 -1.75
CA ALA A 176 -23.61 -75.17 -3.22
C ALA A 176 -22.51 -74.29 -3.85
N ALA A 177 -22.19 -73.15 -3.23
CA ALA A 177 -21.12 -72.27 -3.70
C ALA A 177 -19.73 -72.90 -3.51
N ILE A 178 -19.51 -73.61 -2.40
CA ILE A 178 -18.24 -74.33 -2.13
C ILE A 178 -17.99 -75.39 -3.20
N GLU A 179 -19.00 -76.21 -3.51
CA GLU A 179 -18.91 -77.23 -4.56
C GLU A 179 -18.66 -76.60 -5.93
N TYR A 180 -19.34 -75.51 -6.28
CA TYR A 180 -19.11 -74.81 -7.54
C TYR A 180 -17.66 -74.29 -7.67
N ALA A 181 -17.11 -73.71 -6.60
CA ALA A 181 -15.77 -73.18 -6.56
C ALA A 181 -14.68 -74.27 -6.67
N LEU A 182 -14.89 -75.42 -6.03
CA LEU A 182 -13.99 -76.58 -6.15
C LEU A 182 -13.98 -77.14 -7.58
N ASN A 183 -15.13 -77.17 -8.24
CA ASN A 183 -15.27 -77.69 -9.60
C ASN A 183 -14.80 -76.70 -10.69
N ASN A 184 -14.84 -75.39 -10.44
CA ASN A 184 -14.50 -74.35 -11.41
C ASN A 184 -13.34 -73.45 -10.91
N PRO A 185 -12.07 -73.91 -11.00
CA PRO A 185 -10.92 -73.10 -10.60
C PRO A 185 -10.67 -71.94 -11.59
N VAL A 186 -10.89 -70.70 -11.15
CA VAL A 186 -10.66 -69.47 -11.93
C VAL A 186 -9.18 -69.03 -11.83
N ASP A 187 -8.56 -68.72 -12.96
CA ASP A 187 -7.18 -68.22 -13.06
C ASP A 187 -7.17 -66.72 -13.37
N TYR A 188 -6.61 -65.93 -12.46
CA TYR A 188 -6.46 -64.47 -12.63
C TYR A 188 -5.10 -64.07 -13.21
N ASN A 189 -4.21 -65.03 -13.51
CA ASN A 189 -2.90 -64.71 -14.07
C ASN A 189 -3.03 -64.20 -15.51
N PHE A 190 -2.51 -63.00 -15.74
CA PHE A 190 -2.37 -62.45 -17.08
C PHE A 190 -1.01 -61.75 -17.25
N ALA A 191 -0.48 -61.78 -18.46
CA ALA A 191 0.71 -61.03 -18.86
C ALA A 191 0.30 -59.85 -19.75
N LEU A 192 1.06 -58.76 -19.66
CA LEU A 192 0.90 -57.56 -20.48
C LEU A 192 2.12 -57.42 -21.39
N ASP A 193 1.86 -57.18 -22.67
CA ASP A 193 2.91 -56.84 -23.62
C ASP A 193 3.15 -55.32 -23.67
N LEU A 194 4.26 -54.91 -24.28
CA LEU A 194 4.61 -53.50 -24.49
C LEU A 194 3.57 -52.77 -25.35
N ASP A 195 2.87 -53.49 -26.22
CA ASP A 195 1.76 -52.99 -27.04
C ASP A 195 0.41 -52.93 -26.28
N GLY A 196 0.39 -53.30 -24.99
CA GLY A 196 -0.81 -53.28 -24.15
C GLY A 196 -1.76 -54.46 -24.35
N ASN A 197 -1.32 -55.53 -25.03
CA ASN A 197 -2.11 -56.74 -25.20
C ASN A 197 -2.11 -57.60 -23.92
N VAL A 198 -3.27 -58.13 -23.55
CA VAL A 198 -3.46 -58.98 -22.36
C VAL A 198 -3.48 -60.45 -22.77
N TYR A 199 -2.58 -61.25 -22.22
CA TYR A 199 -2.52 -62.71 -22.42
C TYR A 199 -2.93 -63.44 -21.15
N LYS A 200 -4.01 -64.22 -21.19
CA LYS A 200 -4.51 -64.99 -20.03
C LYS A 200 -3.85 -66.37 -19.96
N GLY A 201 -3.38 -66.76 -18.77
CA GLY A 201 -2.45 -67.88 -18.58
C GLY A 201 -2.91 -69.25 -19.07
N ARG A 202 -4.07 -69.75 -18.62
CA ARG A 202 -4.42 -71.18 -18.73
C ARG A 202 -4.70 -71.70 -20.15
N ASN A 203 -5.22 -70.85 -21.04
CA ASN A 203 -5.55 -71.22 -22.43
C ASN A 203 -4.82 -70.36 -23.48
N ASN A 204 -3.99 -69.39 -23.05
CA ASN A 204 -3.23 -68.48 -23.91
C ASN A 204 -4.07 -67.79 -25.01
N ASP A 205 -5.35 -67.52 -24.72
CA ASP A 205 -6.26 -66.80 -25.60
C ASP A 205 -5.89 -65.31 -25.62
N SER A 206 -5.61 -64.76 -26.80
CA SER A 206 -5.29 -63.34 -26.97
C SER A 206 -6.56 -62.50 -27.10
N VAL A 207 -6.78 -61.56 -26.18
CA VAL A 207 -7.86 -60.57 -26.27
C VAL A 207 -7.24 -59.20 -26.52
N LYS A 208 -7.52 -58.61 -27.68
CA LYS A 208 -7.12 -57.22 -27.96
C LYS A 208 -7.96 -56.28 -27.10
N PHE A 209 -7.30 -55.45 -26.31
CA PHE A 209 -7.95 -54.41 -25.53
C PHE A 209 -8.13 -53.18 -26.44
N GLU A 210 -9.31 -53.02 -27.04
CA GLU A 210 -9.64 -51.77 -27.73
C GLU A 210 -9.95 -50.70 -26.69
N ILE A 211 -9.10 -49.67 -26.62
CA ILE A 211 -9.38 -48.47 -25.86
C ILE A 211 -10.58 -47.80 -26.53
N LYS A 212 -11.79 -47.97 -25.97
CA LYS A 212 -12.93 -47.14 -26.35
C LYS A 212 -12.61 -45.71 -25.93
N GLN A 213 -12.40 -44.84 -26.93
CA GLN A 213 -12.31 -43.39 -26.76
C GLN A 213 -13.60 -42.83 -26.18
#